data_AF-A0A1H6EAB9-F1
#
_entry.id   AF-A0A1H6EAB9-F1
#
_cell.length_a   1.000
_cell.length_b   1.000
_cell.length_c   1.000
_cell.angle_alpha   90.00
_cell.angle_beta   90.00
_cell.angle_gamma   90.00
#
_symmetry.space_group_name_H-M   'P 1'
#
loop_
_entity.id
_entity.type
_entity.pdbx_description
1 polymer ?
#
loop_
_entity_poly.entity_id
_entity_poly.type
_entity_poly.pdbx_seq_one_letter_code
_entity_poly.pdbx_strand_id
1 'polypeptide(L)'
;MSRRDEVEHVLRAWNAHEVARGLSPIIDFDCAPTAAEPEPADRLTTYRRLAEMLPHLTGPVAVRVRADLAYLGALLGEHPPLADYVRATQGCAAAGWPAEYVTERAEAARTALADLGIKWGPNTNSDLRELEGWLDVRDAPDAIRQAAEELEPAVREATGSTAPYTLTIEAAEVDAYWGYWLDGAGERVRLRLNLTNAEFTQVSARQFALHEVLGHGLQSASLAARAQAEDVPWVRLLSVHAPQQVMLEGLAQAFPLTITPDDKPLTTRVRIEHYTQLVRAEAHQALNAGTPAIDCADHIRARVPWWNDATIAGLLADRGADPQLRTYMWAYPAGLDWFAALAEADARVIREVLHAAYRDPLTPAELADLWPAGPPIGGPGGPVRLRKPPVS
;
A
#
# COMPACT_ATOMS: atom_id res chain seq x y z
N MET A 1 20.02 -15.59 -21.27
CA MET A 1 19.26 -14.66 -20.42
C MET A 1 17.84 -15.19 -20.37
N SER A 2 17.21 -15.31 -19.21
CA SER A 2 15.81 -15.74 -19.16
C SER A 2 14.90 -14.61 -19.67
N ARG A 3 13.68 -14.93 -20.13
CA ARG A 3 12.70 -13.89 -20.51
C ARG A 3 12.36 -12.93 -19.37
N ARG A 4 12.41 -13.41 -18.11
CA ARG A 4 12.30 -12.57 -16.91
C ARG A 4 13.44 -11.54 -16.87
N ASP A 5 14.68 -11.99 -17.03
CA ASP A 5 15.86 -11.11 -16.97
C ASP A 5 15.84 -10.06 -18.10
N GLU A 6 15.31 -10.40 -19.28
CA GLU A 6 15.08 -9.45 -20.37
C GLU A 6 14.06 -8.36 -19.99
N VAL A 7 12.93 -8.72 -19.39
CA VAL A 7 11.93 -7.74 -18.90
C VAL A 7 12.56 -6.85 -17.84
N GLU A 8 13.26 -7.46 -16.88
CA GLU A 8 13.99 -6.79 -15.81
C GLU A 8 15.02 -5.78 -16.32
N HIS A 9 15.71 -6.07 -17.42
CA HIS A 9 16.63 -5.14 -18.07
C HIS A 9 15.89 -3.93 -18.66
N VAL A 10 14.77 -4.17 -19.35
CA VAL A 10 13.91 -3.10 -19.90
C VAL A 10 13.36 -2.20 -18.79
N LEU A 11 12.91 -2.77 -17.67
CA LEU A 11 12.39 -2.00 -16.54
C LEU A 11 13.46 -1.16 -15.85
N ARG A 12 14.69 -1.69 -15.69
CA ARG A 12 15.81 -0.90 -15.14
C ARG A 12 16.21 0.27 -16.06
N ALA A 13 16.22 0.05 -17.38
CA ALA A 13 16.45 1.12 -18.36
C ALA A 13 15.39 2.21 -18.31
N TRP A 14 14.11 1.83 -18.16
CA TRP A 14 13.02 2.78 -17.97
C TRP A 14 13.14 3.55 -16.64
N ASN A 15 13.41 2.84 -15.54
CA ASN A 15 13.63 3.47 -14.23
C ASN A 15 14.74 4.52 -14.29
N ALA A 16 15.88 4.19 -14.93
CA ALA A 16 16.98 5.13 -15.10
C ALA A 16 16.57 6.38 -15.91
N HIS A 17 15.69 6.23 -16.91
CA HIS A 17 15.16 7.37 -17.67
C HIS A 17 14.32 8.32 -16.81
N GLU A 18 13.42 7.79 -15.97
CA GLU A 18 12.58 8.62 -15.09
C GLU A 18 13.43 9.33 -14.03
N VAL A 19 14.34 8.60 -13.36
CA VAL A 19 15.23 9.15 -12.33
C VAL A 19 16.15 10.23 -12.89
N ALA A 20 16.75 10.03 -14.07
CA ALA A 20 17.62 11.02 -14.70
C ALA A 20 16.91 12.35 -15.03
N ARG A 21 15.57 12.34 -15.06
CA ARG A 21 14.73 13.52 -15.33
C ARG A 21 14.13 14.12 -14.06
N GLY A 22 14.46 13.58 -12.88
CA GLY A 22 13.88 14.00 -11.60
C GLY A 22 12.41 13.60 -11.46
N LEU A 23 11.96 12.58 -12.18
CA LEU A 23 10.60 12.02 -12.07
C LEU A 23 10.58 10.85 -11.09
N SER A 24 9.38 10.41 -10.71
CA SER A 24 9.17 9.28 -9.79
C SER A 24 9.89 8.02 -10.30
N PRO A 25 10.66 7.32 -9.44
CA PRO A 25 11.20 6.02 -9.77
C PRO A 25 10.08 5.03 -10.13
N ILE A 26 10.40 4.12 -11.06
CA ILE A 26 9.51 3.04 -11.49
C ILE A 26 9.67 1.83 -10.56
N ILE A 27 10.89 1.60 -10.10
CA ILE A 27 11.26 0.52 -9.20
C ILE A 27 11.28 1.10 -7.79
N ASP A 28 10.44 0.58 -6.91
CA ASP A 28 10.42 0.91 -5.48
C ASP A 28 11.47 0.08 -4.72
N PHE A 29 11.62 -1.20 -5.07
CA PHE A 29 12.59 -2.12 -4.49
C PHE A 29 13.16 -3.10 -5.52
N ASP A 30 14.50 -3.25 -5.53
CA ASP A 30 15.20 -4.24 -6.35
C ASP A 30 15.62 -5.46 -5.49
N CYS A 31 14.94 -6.59 -5.70
CA CYS A 31 15.23 -7.84 -5.00
C CYS A 31 16.48 -8.56 -5.55
N ALA A 32 17.01 -8.13 -6.70
CA ALA A 32 18.19 -8.72 -7.32
C ALA A 32 19.08 -7.61 -7.94
N PRO A 33 19.68 -6.74 -7.09
CA PRO A 33 20.42 -5.60 -7.56
C PRO A 33 21.63 -6.01 -8.40
N THR A 34 21.87 -5.28 -9.49
CA THR A 34 23.00 -5.50 -10.38
C THR A 34 24.01 -4.36 -10.28
N ALA A 35 25.30 -4.66 -10.45
CA ALA A 35 26.35 -3.64 -10.49
C ALA A 35 26.37 -2.83 -11.81
N ALA A 36 25.70 -3.32 -12.85
CA ALA A 36 25.65 -2.65 -14.15
C ALA A 36 24.64 -1.49 -14.12
N GLU A 37 25.08 -0.31 -14.54
CA GLU A 37 24.18 0.81 -14.79
C GLU A 37 23.44 0.57 -16.12
N PRO A 38 22.10 0.57 -16.11
CA PRO A 38 21.33 0.37 -17.34
C PRO A 38 21.38 1.63 -18.21
N GLU A 39 21.48 1.46 -19.53
CA GLU A 39 21.32 2.57 -20.46
C GLU A 39 19.85 3.07 -20.43
N PRO A 40 19.59 4.36 -20.17
CA PRO A 40 18.22 4.86 -20.06
C PRO A 40 17.39 4.66 -21.33
N ALA A 41 16.14 4.21 -21.19
CA ALA A 41 15.19 4.07 -22.29
C ALA A 41 13.91 4.87 -22.02
N ASP A 42 13.50 5.70 -23.01
CA ASP A 42 12.28 6.50 -22.88
C ASP A 42 11.01 5.63 -22.84
N ARG A 43 9.89 6.26 -22.43
CA ARG A 43 8.59 5.58 -22.25
C ARG A 43 8.09 4.89 -23.52
N LEU A 44 8.26 5.50 -24.69
CA LEU A 44 7.75 4.94 -25.96
C LEU A 44 8.57 3.73 -26.41
N THR A 45 9.89 3.82 -26.26
CA THR A 45 10.82 2.72 -26.54
C THR A 45 10.56 1.54 -25.60
N THR A 46 10.39 1.82 -24.30
CA THR A 46 10.03 0.82 -23.29
C THR A 46 8.69 0.16 -23.62
N TYR A 47 7.65 0.95 -23.92
CA TYR A 47 6.32 0.43 -24.29
C TYR A 47 6.40 -0.52 -25.48
N ARG A 48 7.10 -0.13 -26.56
CA ARG A 48 7.24 -0.97 -27.77
C ARG A 48 7.94 -2.29 -27.47
N ARG A 49 9.04 -2.26 -26.70
CA ARG A 49 9.77 -3.47 -26.32
C ARG A 49 8.92 -4.42 -25.48
N LEU A 50 8.25 -3.90 -24.45
CA LEU A 50 7.38 -4.70 -23.60
C LEU A 50 6.20 -5.30 -24.38
N ALA A 51 5.59 -4.52 -25.29
CA ALA A 51 4.49 -4.98 -26.14
C ALA A 51 4.93 -6.09 -27.11
N GLU A 52 6.14 -6.00 -27.68
CA GLU A 52 6.72 -7.03 -28.53
C GLU A 52 7.02 -8.33 -27.75
N MET A 53 7.47 -8.20 -26.50
CA MET A 53 7.77 -9.36 -25.65
C MET A 53 6.51 -10.08 -25.16
N LEU A 54 5.44 -9.34 -24.85
CA LEU A 54 4.25 -9.87 -24.16
C LEU A 54 3.65 -11.15 -24.77
N PRO A 55 3.48 -11.31 -26.10
CA PRO A 55 2.95 -12.54 -26.70
C PRO A 55 3.78 -13.80 -26.40
N HIS A 56 5.03 -13.63 -25.96
CA HIS A 56 5.95 -14.70 -25.63
C HIS A 56 6.10 -14.90 -24.11
N LEU A 57 5.38 -14.14 -23.29
CA LEU A 57 5.44 -14.28 -21.83
C LEU A 57 4.26 -15.10 -21.31
N THR A 58 4.48 -15.83 -20.22
CA THR A 58 3.45 -16.60 -19.51
C THR A 58 3.58 -16.40 -18.00
N GLY A 59 2.53 -16.76 -17.26
CA GLY A 59 2.57 -16.75 -15.80
C GLY A 59 2.79 -15.35 -15.19
N PRO A 60 3.47 -15.26 -14.02
CA PRO A 60 3.67 -14.00 -13.31
C PRO A 60 4.37 -12.91 -14.12
N VAL A 61 5.32 -13.28 -15.00
CA VAL A 61 6.03 -12.32 -15.84
C VAL A 61 5.09 -11.65 -16.85
N ALA A 62 4.16 -12.40 -17.45
CA ALA A 62 3.16 -11.82 -18.35
C ALA A 62 2.17 -10.91 -17.62
N VAL A 63 1.76 -11.29 -16.41
CA VAL A 63 0.90 -10.47 -15.56
C VAL A 63 1.58 -9.14 -15.25
N ARG A 64 2.86 -9.18 -14.87
CA ARG A 64 3.67 -7.99 -14.60
C ARG A 64 3.77 -7.08 -15.82
N VAL A 65 4.15 -7.60 -16.98
CA VAL A 65 4.31 -6.79 -18.21
C VAL A 65 3.00 -6.14 -18.65
N ARG A 66 1.83 -6.76 -18.42
CA ARG A 66 0.53 -6.11 -18.69
C ARG A 66 0.30 -4.90 -17.78
N ALA A 67 0.67 -5.00 -16.51
CA ALA A 67 0.59 -3.89 -15.57
C ALA A 67 1.50 -2.73 -16.00
N ASP A 68 2.76 -3.04 -16.36
CA ASP A 68 3.73 -2.05 -16.85
C ASP A 68 3.23 -1.36 -18.13
N LEU A 69 2.65 -2.11 -19.09
CA LEU A 69 2.08 -1.55 -20.33
C LEU A 69 0.87 -0.66 -20.08
N ALA A 70 -0.04 -1.05 -19.17
CA ALA A 70 -1.18 -0.21 -18.82
C ALA A 70 -0.74 1.10 -18.17
N TYR A 71 0.25 1.05 -17.28
CA TYR A 71 0.80 2.25 -16.65
C TYR A 71 1.56 3.13 -17.66
N LEU A 72 2.41 2.54 -18.51
CA LEU A 72 3.10 3.27 -19.58
C LEU A 72 2.13 3.93 -20.56
N GLY A 73 1.05 3.24 -20.95
CA GLY A 73 -0.01 3.83 -21.77
C GLY A 73 -0.60 5.07 -21.10
N ALA A 74 -0.89 4.99 -19.81
CA ALA A 74 -1.39 6.12 -19.04
C ALA A 74 -0.39 7.28 -18.95
N LEU A 75 0.89 6.99 -18.74
CA LEU A 75 1.97 8.00 -18.79
C LEU A 75 2.19 8.62 -20.18
N LEU A 76 1.74 7.96 -21.24
CA LEU A 76 1.75 8.44 -22.63
C LEU A 76 0.45 9.15 -23.02
N GLY A 77 -0.51 9.29 -22.10
CA GLY A 77 -1.73 10.07 -22.26
C GLY A 77 -3.00 9.25 -22.49
N GLU A 78 -2.93 7.92 -22.44
CA GLU A 78 -4.14 7.10 -22.40
C GLU A 78 -4.87 7.30 -21.06
N HIS A 79 -6.20 7.28 -21.07
CA HIS A 79 -6.99 7.45 -19.84
C HIS A 79 -8.04 6.34 -19.73
N PRO A 80 -7.62 5.08 -19.52
CA PRO A 80 -8.55 3.95 -19.44
C PRO A 80 -9.58 4.13 -18.31
N PRO A 81 -10.78 3.56 -18.41
CA PRO A 81 -11.73 3.52 -17.30
C PRO A 81 -11.08 2.96 -16.02
N LEU A 82 -11.45 3.48 -14.84
CA LEU A 82 -10.79 3.13 -13.57
C LEU A 82 -10.76 1.62 -13.34
N ALA A 83 -11.89 0.94 -13.60
CA ALA A 83 -12.01 -0.50 -13.39
C ALA A 83 -11.05 -1.32 -14.27
N ASP A 84 -10.86 -0.90 -15.52
CA ASP A 84 -9.92 -1.57 -16.43
C ASP A 84 -8.48 -1.27 -16.04
N TYR A 85 -8.22 -0.03 -15.64
CA TYR A 85 -6.90 0.41 -15.23
C TYR A 85 -6.42 -0.33 -13.98
N VAL A 86 -7.21 -0.28 -12.89
CA VAL A 86 -6.94 -1.00 -11.64
C VAL A 86 -6.83 -2.50 -11.88
N ARG A 87 -7.67 -3.09 -12.73
CA ARG A 87 -7.57 -4.52 -13.04
C ARG A 87 -6.25 -4.87 -13.71
N ALA A 88 -5.78 -4.04 -14.63
CA ALA A 88 -4.52 -4.27 -15.34
C ALA A 88 -3.29 -4.08 -14.44
N THR A 89 -3.30 -3.04 -13.59
CA THR A 89 -2.14 -2.65 -12.77
C THR A 89 -2.13 -3.31 -11.38
N GLN A 90 -3.29 -3.44 -10.74
CA GLN A 90 -3.43 -3.96 -9.37
C GLN A 90 -3.97 -5.39 -9.33
N GLY A 91 -4.47 -5.94 -10.44
CA GLY A 91 -4.92 -7.33 -10.52
C GLY A 91 -6.26 -7.63 -9.83
N CYS A 92 -6.97 -6.62 -9.33
CA CYS A 92 -8.26 -6.76 -8.64
C CYS A 92 -9.35 -5.90 -9.29
N ALA A 93 -10.59 -6.03 -8.81
CA ALA A 93 -11.68 -5.18 -9.28
C ALA A 93 -11.66 -3.81 -8.56
N ALA A 94 -12.09 -2.76 -9.26
CA ALA A 94 -12.42 -1.48 -8.64
C ALA A 94 -13.93 -1.38 -8.32
N ALA A 95 -14.50 -2.44 -7.74
CA ALA A 95 -15.94 -2.58 -7.55
C ALA A 95 -16.46 -1.75 -6.38
N GLY A 96 -15.64 -1.59 -5.33
CA GLY A 96 -16.00 -0.86 -4.13
C GLY A 96 -16.92 -1.66 -3.21
N TRP A 97 -17.38 -1.00 -2.16
CA TRP A 97 -18.16 -1.63 -1.09
C TRP A 97 -19.57 -1.04 -1.01
N PRO A 98 -20.59 -1.86 -0.70
CA PRO A 98 -21.92 -1.36 -0.39
C PRO A 98 -21.91 -0.34 0.75
N ALA A 99 -22.83 0.63 0.70
CA ALA A 99 -22.91 1.69 1.70
C ALA A 99 -23.16 1.16 3.11
N GLU A 100 -23.87 0.04 3.21
CA GLU A 100 -24.13 -0.70 4.45
C GLU A 100 -22.83 -1.21 5.06
N TYR A 101 -21.96 -1.82 4.24
CA TYR A 101 -20.66 -2.33 4.68
C TYR A 101 -19.77 -1.20 5.22
N VAL A 102 -19.68 -0.08 4.50
CA VAL A 102 -18.91 1.10 4.96
C VAL A 102 -19.47 1.64 6.28
N THR A 103 -20.79 1.62 6.46
CA THR A 103 -21.41 2.00 7.74
C THR A 103 -21.10 1.02 8.86
N GLU A 104 -21.12 -0.29 8.62
CA GLU A 104 -20.74 -1.29 9.62
C GLU A 104 -19.28 -1.11 10.07
N ARG A 105 -18.36 -0.85 9.14
CA ARG A 105 -16.96 -0.53 9.49
C ARG A 105 -16.84 0.77 10.28
N ALA A 106 -17.67 1.77 9.97
CA ALA A 106 -17.74 3.00 10.76
C ALA A 106 -18.18 2.74 12.20
N GLU A 107 -19.19 1.90 12.42
CA GLU A 107 -19.62 1.53 13.79
C GLU A 107 -18.53 0.74 14.52
N ALA A 108 -17.84 -0.19 13.86
CA ALA A 108 -16.73 -0.91 14.47
C ALA A 108 -15.59 0.04 14.91
N ALA A 109 -15.24 1.03 14.10
CA ALA A 109 -14.26 2.05 14.47
C ALA A 109 -14.74 2.93 15.64
N ARG A 110 -16.04 3.29 15.67
CA ARG A 110 -16.63 4.05 16.78
C ARG A 110 -16.65 3.26 18.09
N THR A 111 -16.99 1.97 18.04
CA THR A 111 -16.94 1.10 19.22
C THR A 111 -15.52 1.02 19.77
N ALA A 112 -14.52 0.79 18.91
CA ALA A 112 -13.12 0.74 19.32
C ALA A 112 -12.65 2.07 19.97
N LEU A 113 -13.05 3.22 19.41
CA LEU A 113 -12.79 4.53 20.02
C LEU A 113 -13.49 4.70 21.37
N ALA A 114 -14.76 4.29 21.47
CA ALA A 114 -15.53 4.40 22.70
C ALA A 114 -14.95 3.54 23.83
N ASP A 115 -14.38 2.37 23.52
CA ASP A 115 -13.67 1.52 24.48
C ASP A 115 -12.40 2.18 25.04
N LEU A 116 -11.83 3.15 24.31
CA LEU A 116 -10.74 4.02 24.77
C LEU A 116 -11.23 5.33 25.40
N GLY A 117 -12.55 5.53 25.51
CA GLY A 117 -13.15 6.76 26.03
C GLY A 117 -13.15 7.95 25.07
N ILE A 118 -12.85 7.72 23.78
CA ILE A 118 -12.76 8.77 22.75
C ILE A 118 -14.09 8.91 22.02
N LYS A 119 -14.54 10.15 21.81
CA LYS A 119 -15.78 10.45 21.10
C LYS A 119 -15.56 10.57 19.59
N TRP A 120 -16.58 10.21 18.82
CA TRP A 120 -16.62 10.45 17.38
C TRP A 120 -17.04 11.89 17.07
N GLY A 121 -16.18 12.65 16.40
CA GLY A 121 -16.41 14.06 16.08
C GLY A 121 -15.16 14.78 15.55
N PRO A 122 -15.19 16.12 15.45
CA PRO A 122 -14.08 16.91 14.91
C PRO A 122 -12.75 16.73 15.64
N ASN A 123 -12.78 16.35 16.92
CA ASN A 123 -11.59 16.16 17.75
C ASN A 123 -11.12 14.70 17.83
N THR A 124 -11.77 13.75 17.14
CA THR A 124 -11.44 12.32 17.28
C THR A 124 -9.97 12.02 17.06
N ASN A 125 -9.34 12.62 16.05
CA ASN A 125 -7.93 12.36 15.77
C ASN A 125 -6.99 13.01 16.78
N SER A 126 -7.30 14.21 17.28
CA SER A 126 -6.50 14.87 18.32
C SER A 126 -6.59 14.12 19.65
N ASP A 127 -7.80 13.75 20.07
CA ASP A 127 -8.06 13.02 21.31
C ASP A 127 -7.37 11.65 21.28
N LEU A 128 -7.40 10.97 20.12
CA LEU A 128 -6.68 9.71 19.95
C LEU A 128 -5.16 9.93 20.03
N ARG A 129 -4.59 10.94 19.35
CA ARG A 129 -3.15 11.21 19.42
C ARG A 129 -2.68 11.56 20.84
N GLU A 130 -3.51 12.27 21.61
CA GLU A 130 -3.22 12.55 23.02
C GLU A 130 -3.15 11.26 23.85
N LEU A 131 -4.12 10.35 23.68
CA LEU A 131 -4.13 9.05 24.35
C LEU A 131 -2.94 8.17 23.94
N GLU A 132 -2.56 8.20 22.66
CA GLU A 132 -1.42 7.44 22.13
C GLU A 132 -0.06 7.91 22.64
N GLY A 133 0.00 9.08 23.28
CA GLY A 133 1.21 9.66 23.84
C GLY A 133 2.07 10.32 22.77
N TRP A 134 2.09 11.65 22.77
CA TRP A 134 2.93 12.45 21.88
C TRP A 134 4.42 12.11 22.02
N LEU A 135 5.11 12.17 20.89
CA LEU A 135 6.53 11.86 20.76
C LEU A 135 7.23 13.06 20.13
N ASP A 136 8.36 13.49 20.68
CA ASP A 136 9.19 14.50 20.03
C ASP A 136 9.66 13.95 18.68
N VAL A 137 9.45 14.69 17.60
CA VAL A 137 9.79 14.25 16.24
C VAL A 137 11.25 13.75 16.12
N ARG A 138 12.16 14.27 16.95
CA ARG A 138 13.58 13.86 17.01
C ARG A 138 13.80 12.48 17.61
N ASP A 139 12.90 12.03 18.48
CA ASP A 139 12.98 10.72 19.13
C ASP A 139 12.27 9.62 18.29
N ALA A 140 11.52 10.01 17.24
CA ALA A 140 10.76 9.08 16.40
C ALA A 140 11.62 7.98 15.75
N PRO A 141 12.82 8.25 15.19
CA PRO A 141 13.68 7.20 14.63
C PRO A 141 14.05 6.12 15.65
N ASP A 142 14.37 6.53 16.88
CA ASP A 142 14.79 5.60 17.93
C ASP A 142 13.60 4.78 18.46
N ALA A 143 12.43 5.42 18.62
CA ALA A 143 11.21 4.74 19.00
C ALA A 143 10.75 3.71 17.94
N ILE A 144 10.87 4.04 16.65
CA ILE A 144 10.57 3.10 15.55
C ILE A 144 11.55 1.92 15.58
N ARG A 145 12.84 2.18 15.77
CA ARG A 145 13.85 1.11 15.85
C ARG A 145 13.59 0.17 17.02
N GLN A 146 13.35 0.73 18.21
CA GLN A 146 13.02 -0.06 19.39
C GLN A 146 11.76 -0.90 19.18
N ALA A 147 10.69 -0.30 18.63
CA ALA A 147 9.46 -1.03 18.34
C ALA A 147 9.68 -2.15 17.31
N ALA A 148 10.53 -1.94 16.30
CA ALA A 148 10.87 -2.98 15.33
C ALA A 148 11.62 -4.14 16.00
N GLU A 149 12.62 -3.85 16.83
CA GLU A 149 13.37 -4.87 17.59
C GLU A 149 12.45 -5.69 18.52
N GLU A 150 11.50 -5.03 19.18
CA GLU A 150 10.53 -5.69 20.07
C GLU A 150 9.53 -6.59 19.34
N LEU A 151 9.06 -6.15 18.15
CA LEU A 151 7.99 -6.82 17.41
C LEU A 151 8.50 -7.83 16.36
N GLU A 152 9.76 -7.73 15.95
CA GLU A 152 10.37 -8.60 14.93
C GLU A 152 10.23 -10.10 15.24
N PRO A 153 10.45 -10.60 16.48
CA PRO A 153 10.30 -12.02 16.77
C PRO A 153 8.90 -12.55 16.45
N ALA A 154 7.84 -11.78 16.79
CA ALA A 154 6.47 -12.16 16.53
C ALA A 154 6.14 -12.17 15.03
N VAL A 155 6.64 -11.17 14.28
CA VAL A 155 6.46 -11.14 12.82
C VAL A 155 7.18 -12.31 12.16
N ARG A 156 8.42 -12.62 12.57
CA ARG A 156 9.16 -13.76 12.04
C ARG A 156 8.49 -15.10 12.35
N GLU A 157 7.95 -15.26 13.56
CA GLU A 157 7.18 -16.45 13.91
C GLU A 157 5.93 -16.59 13.03
N ALA A 158 5.18 -15.51 12.84
CA ALA A 158 3.94 -15.50 12.06
C ALA A 158 4.17 -15.76 10.55
N THR A 159 5.28 -15.27 10.01
CA THR A 159 5.59 -15.31 8.58
C THR A 159 6.57 -16.41 8.19
N GLY A 160 7.28 -17.01 9.16
CA GLY A 160 8.38 -17.95 8.92
C GLY A 160 9.62 -17.32 8.30
N SER A 161 9.73 -15.99 8.23
CA SER A 161 10.89 -15.33 7.64
C SER A 161 12.15 -15.50 8.49
N THR A 162 13.19 -16.06 7.89
CA THR A 162 14.55 -16.15 8.44
C THR A 162 15.53 -15.20 7.74
N ALA A 163 15.03 -14.34 6.84
CA ALA A 163 15.88 -13.49 6.03
C ALA A 163 16.61 -12.45 6.88
N PRO A 164 17.93 -12.25 6.66
CA PRO A 164 18.64 -11.15 7.26
C PRO A 164 18.22 -9.83 6.60
N TYR A 165 18.22 -8.75 7.36
CA TYR A 165 18.14 -7.40 6.81
C TYR A 165 18.96 -6.43 7.66
N THR A 166 19.41 -5.34 7.05
CA THR A 166 20.05 -4.22 7.72
C THR A 166 19.17 -3.00 7.59
N LEU A 167 18.75 -2.41 8.71
CA LEU A 167 17.93 -1.21 8.74
C LEU A 167 18.80 0.04 8.93
N THR A 168 18.59 1.04 8.07
CA THR A 168 19.04 2.42 8.30
C THR A 168 17.82 3.33 8.37
N ILE A 169 17.74 4.20 9.38
CA ILE A 169 16.68 5.22 9.49
C ILE A 169 17.33 6.59 9.37
N GLU A 170 16.92 7.37 8.38
CA GLU A 170 17.49 8.68 8.07
C GLU A 170 16.40 9.75 8.09
N ALA A 171 16.71 10.93 8.62
CA ALA A 171 15.89 12.11 8.39
C ALA A 171 16.12 12.62 6.95
N ALA A 172 15.04 12.97 6.26
CA ALA A 172 15.07 13.59 4.95
C ALA A 172 14.37 14.94 5.00
N GLU A 173 14.96 15.95 4.38
CA GLU A 173 14.32 17.26 4.15
C GLU A 173 13.98 17.33 2.66
N VAL A 174 12.80 16.86 2.28
CA VAL A 174 12.33 16.89 0.90
C VAL A 174 10.96 17.56 0.83
N ASP A 175 10.72 18.33 -0.24
CA ASP A 175 9.41 18.90 -0.54
C ASP A 175 8.51 17.82 -1.16
N ALA A 176 8.06 16.89 -0.32
CA ALA A 176 7.18 15.80 -0.68
C ALA A 176 6.04 15.71 0.34
N TYR A 177 4.83 15.39 -0.14
CA TYR A 177 3.65 15.31 0.74
C TYR A 177 3.66 14.05 1.63
N TRP A 178 4.47 13.05 1.29
CA TRP A 178 4.67 11.85 2.10
C TRP A 178 5.60 12.16 3.27
N GLY A 179 5.17 11.80 4.48
CA GLY A 179 5.97 11.99 5.70
C GLY A 179 7.13 11.00 5.85
N TYR A 180 7.17 9.95 5.04
CA TYR A 180 8.13 8.86 5.15
C TYR A 180 8.01 7.94 3.93
N TRP A 181 9.07 7.19 3.64
CA TRP A 181 9.05 6.09 2.68
C TRP A 181 10.24 5.15 2.93
N LEU A 182 10.06 3.90 2.55
CA LEU A 182 11.12 2.91 2.50
C LEU A 182 11.70 2.82 1.09
N ASP A 183 13.02 2.87 0.99
CA ASP A 183 13.74 2.49 -0.21
C ASP A 183 14.89 1.52 0.14
N GLY A 184 15.47 0.86 -0.85
CA GLY A 184 16.51 -0.13 -0.59
C GLY A 184 16.72 -1.11 -1.73
N ALA A 185 17.60 -2.08 -1.47
CA ALA A 185 17.86 -3.19 -2.37
C ALA A 185 18.46 -4.38 -1.62
N GLY A 186 18.01 -5.58 -1.96
CA GLY A 186 18.48 -6.81 -1.33
C GLY A 186 18.13 -6.88 0.16
N GLU A 187 19.14 -7.08 1.01
CA GLU A 187 18.98 -7.08 2.47
C GLU A 187 19.06 -5.67 3.10
N ARG A 188 19.37 -4.63 2.31
CA ARG A 188 19.56 -3.27 2.82
C ARG A 188 18.26 -2.49 2.72
N VAL A 189 17.67 -2.24 3.88
CA VAL A 189 16.42 -1.49 4.05
C VAL A 189 16.74 -0.10 4.59
N ARG A 190 16.25 0.94 3.92
CA ARG A 190 16.40 2.32 4.38
C ARG A 190 15.04 2.98 4.53
N LEU A 191 14.72 3.37 5.76
CA LEU A 191 13.56 4.19 6.08
C LEU A 191 13.97 5.67 6.09
N ARG A 192 13.30 6.50 5.30
CA ARG A 192 13.52 7.94 5.26
C ARG A 192 12.32 8.64 5.88
N LEU A 193 12.55 9.54 6.83
CA LEU A 193 11.51 10.26 7.56
C LEU A 193 11.57 11.75 7.23
N ASN A 194 10.50 12.30 6.66
CA ASN A 194 10.33 13.72 6.42
C ASN A 194 9.77 14.41 7.67
N LEU A 195 10.68 14.90 8.52
CA LEU A 195 10.34 15.40 9.85
C LEU A 195 9.63 16.76 9.86
N THR A 196 9.64 17.50 8.75
CA THR A 196 9.10 18.87 8.68
C THR A 196 7.57 18.92 8.80
N ASN A 197 6.87 17.85 8.42
CA ASN A 197 5.41 17.78 8.41
C ASN A 197 4.84 16.60 9.22
N ALA A 198 5.68 15.94 10.03
CA ALA A 198 5.31 14.71 10.71
C ALA A 198 5.03 14.92 12.20
N GLU A 199 3.90 14.38 12.64
CA GLU A 199 3.53 14.27 14.05
C GLU A 199 3.58 12.80 14.45
N PHE A 200 4.33 12.49 15.50
CA PHE A 200 4.49 11.13 15.99
C PHE A 200 3.90 10.96 17.40
N THR A 201 3.34 9.79 17.62
CA THR A 201 2.92 9.23 18.90
C THR A 201 3.64 7.91 19.17
N GLN A 202 3.66 7.44 20.43
CA GLN A 202 4.23 6.13 20.78
C GLN A 202 3.54 4.98 20.03
N VAL A 203 2.22 5.08 19.84
CA VAL A 203 1.45 4.10 19.05
C VAL A 203 1.82 4.18 17.57
N SER A 204 1.96 5.39 17.01
CA SER A 204 2.40 5.53 15.62
C SER A 204 3.79 4.92 15.41
N ALA A 205 4.73 5.05 16.35
CA ALA A 205 6.06 4.44 16.22
C ALA A 205 5.98 2.91 16.08
N ARG A 206 5.09 2.25 16.85
CA ARG A 206 4.81 0.81 16.69
C ARG A 206 4.11 0.49 15.37
N GLN A 207 3.15 1.33 14.97
CA GLN A 207 2.48 1.19 13.67
C GLN A 207 3.50 1.27 12.52
N PHE A 208 4.44 2.22 12.59
CA PHE A 208 5.52 2.41 11.62
C PHE A 208 6.49 1.24 11.58
N ALA A 209 6.89 0.74 12.76
CA ALA A 209 7.73 -0.43 12.85
C ALA A 209 7.07 -1.64 12.16
N LEU A 210 5.77 -1.87 12.41
CA LEU A 210 5.03 -2.95 11.75
C LEU A 210 4.81 -2.71 10.25
N HIS A 211 4.48 -1.49 9.85
CA HIS A 211 4.14 -1.20 8.45
C HIS A 211 5.39 -1.10 7.58
N GLU A 212 6.30 -0.18 7.89
CA GLU A 212 7.45 0.13 7.05
C GLU A 212 8.56 -0.89 7.25
N VAL A 213 9.02 -1.11 8.49
CA VAL A 213 10.22 -1.90 8.74
C VAL A 213 9.94 -3.39 8.58
N LEU A 214 8.95 -3.90 9.31
CA LEU A 214 8.67 -5.33 9.35
C LEU A 214 7.74 -5.74 8.21
N GLY A 215 6.76 -4.91 7.83
CA GLY A 215 5.81 -5.13 6.75
C GLY A 215 6.48 -5.06 5.38
N HIS A 216 7.11 -3.93 5.05
CA HIS A 216 7.77 -3.76 3.74
C HIS A 216 9.24 -4.19 3.75
N GLY A 217 10.02 -3.77 4.74
CA GLY A 217 11.47 -4.01 4.79
C GLY A 217 11.84 -5.49 4.91
N LEU A 218 11.38 -6.16 5.98
CA LEU A 218 11.64 -7.60 6.17
C LEU A 218 11.01 -8.45 5.06
N GLN A 219 9.82 -8.08 4.55
CA GLN A 219 9.21 -8.78 3.43
C GLN A 219 10.08 -8.67 2.17
N SER A 220 10.51 -7.46 1.82
CA SER A 220 11.37 -7.22 0.66
C SER A 220 12.72 -7.95 0.79
N ALA A 221 13.32 -7.96 1.99
CA ALA A 221 14.52 -8.74 2.27
C ALA A 221 14.28 -10.25 2.15
N SER A 222 13.10 -10.74 2.51
CA SER A 222 12.71 -12.16 2.36
C SER A 222 12.58 -12.55 0.89
N LEU A 223 11.94 -11.69 0.08
CA LEU A 223 11.83 -11.86 -1.36
C LEU A 223 13.22 -11.83 -2.02
N ALA A 224 14.09 -10.91 -1.61
CA ALA A 224 15.47 -10.83 -2.10
C ALA A 224 16.31 -12.06 -1.74
N ALA A 225 16.25 -12.52 -0.49
CA ALA A 225 16.98 -13.70 -0.03
C ALA A 225 16.58 -14.94 -0.84
N ARG A 226 15.28 -15.10 -1.13
CA ARG A 226 14.81 -16.18 -2.01
C ARG A 226 15.27 -15.99 -3.45
N ALA A 227 15.15 -14.79 -4.01
CA ALA A 227 15.59 -14.49 -5.37
C ALA A 227 17.10 -14.70 -5.58
N GLN A 228 17.89 -14.61 -4.51
CA GLN A 228 19.31 -14.94 -4.51
C GLN A 228 19.57 -16.45 -4.42
N ALA A 229 18.76 -17.19 -3.64
CA ALA A 229 18.94 -18.61 -3.40
C ALA A 229 18.32 -19.52 -4.47
N GLU A 230 17.25 -19.07 -5.13
CA GLU A 230 16.43 -19.84 -6.06
C GLU A 230 16.22 -19.06 -7.39
N ASP A 231 16.02 -19.78 -8.49
CA ASP A 231 15.52 -19.16 -9.73
C ASP A 231 14.00 -18.98 -9.63
N VAL A 232 13.57 -17.76 -9.30
CA VAL A 232 12.17 -17.44 -9.01
C VAL A 232 11.34 -17.14 -10.28
N PRO A 233 10.04 -17.49 -10.32
CA PRO A 233 9.23 -17.36 -11.55
C PRO A 233 8.68 -15.94 -11.82
N TRP A 234 8.95 -14.97 -10.95
CA TRP A 234 8.42 -13.61 -10.99
C TRP A 234 9.51 -12.57 -11.26
N VAL A 235 9.11 -11.38 -11.72
CA VAL A 235 10.02 -10.24 -11.97
C VAL A 235 10.55 -9.70 -10.65
N ARG A 236 11.87 -9.67 -10.45
CA ARG A 236 12.51 -9.34 -9.16
C ARG A 236 12.61 -7.85 -8.84
N LEU A 237 11.72 -7.07 -9.44
CA LEU A 237 11.61 -5.64 -9.28
C LEU A 237 10.20 -5.37 -8.79
N LEU A 238 10.07 -4.77 -7.62
CA LEU A 238 8.78 -4.32 -7.14
C LEU A 238 8.47 -2.94 -7.78
N SER A 239 7.18 -2.61 -7.88
CA SER A 239 6.70 -1.31 -8.38
C SER A 239 5.32 -1.01 -7.83
N VAL A 240 5.03 0.27 -7.59
CA VAL A 240 3.73 0.77 -7.08
C VAL A 240 2.53 0.55 -8.01
N HIS A 241 2.78 0.29 -9.30
CA HIS A 241 1.75 0.04 -10.32
C HIS A 241 1.63 -1.45 -10.69
N ALA A 242 2.10 -2.35 -9.82
CA ALA A 242 2.08 -3.79 -10.07
C ALA A 242 1.13 -4.55 -9.10
N PRO A 243 0.59 -5.72 -9.48
CA PRO A 243 -0.52 -6.34 -8.76
C PRO A 243 -0.23 -6.71 -7.31
N GLN A 244 1.03 -7.00 -6.99
CA GLN A 244 1.43 -7.38 -5.64
C GLN A 244 1.27 -6.25 -4.61
N GLN A 245 1.07 -4.99 -5.04
CA GLN A 245 0.89 -3.86 -4.13
C GLN A 245 -0.34 -4.00 -3.24
N VAL A 246 -1.40 -4.67 -3.73
CA VAL A 246 -2.57 -4.99 -2.90
C VAL A 246 -2.17 -5.88 -1.70
N MET A 247 -1.24 -6.81 -1.91
CA MET A 247 -0.68 -7.63 -0.84
C MET A 247 0.22 -6.79 0.07
N LEU A 248 1.19 -6.09 -0.50
CA LEU A 248 2.21 -5.34 0.25
C LEU A 248 1.55 -4.30 1.17
N GLU A 249 0.74 -3.39 0.62
CA GLU A 249 0.10 -2.34 1.40
C GLU A 249 -0.97 -2.88 2.34
N GLY A 250 -1.77 -3.82 1.87
CA GLY A 250 -2.85 -4.41 2.67
C GLY A 250 -2.34 -5.11 3.92
N LEU A 251 -1.30 -5.94 3.75
CA LEU A 251 -0.71 -6.68 4.85
C LEU A 251 -0.04 -5.74 5.85
N ALA A 252 0.79 -4.81 5.37
CA ALA A 252 1.50 -3.85 6.22
C ALA A 252 0.52 -2.97 7.04
N GLN A 253 -0.62 -2.56 6.47
CA GLN A 253 -1.64 -1.80 7.21
C GLN A 253 -2.40 -2.64 8.23
N ALA A 254 -2.70 -3.90 7.91
CA ALA A 254 -3.51 -4.78 8.76
C ALA A 254 -2.70 -5.52 9.84
N PHE A 255 -1.37 -5.55 9.72
CA PHE A 255 -0.48 -6.31 10.60
C PHE A 255 -0.74 -6.17 12.09
N PRO A 256 -1.04 -4.97 12.63
CA PRO A 256 -1.31 -4.86 14.06
C PRO A 256 -2.54 -5.66 14.53
N LEU A 257 -3.51 -5.95 13.65
CA LEU A 257 -4.67 -6.77 13.98
C LEU A 257 -4.31 -8.24 14.23
N THR A 258 -3.22 -8.72 13.63
CA THR A 258 -2.79 -10.12 13.74
C THR A 258 -1.60 -10.29 14.70
N ILE A 259 -0.64 -9.37 14.67
CA ILE A 259 0.61 -9.47 15.45
C ILE A 259 0.43 -8.94 16.87
N THR A 260 -0.37 -7.89 17.04
CA THR A 260 -0.59 -7.22 18.33
C THR A 260 -2.08 -7.05 18.64
N PRO A 261 -2.90 -8.12 18.60
CA PRO A 261 -4.35 -8.00 18.77
C PRO A 261 -4.77 -7.41 20.14
N ASP A 262 -3.90 -7.53 21.15
CA ASP A 262 -4.14 -7.02 22.50
C ASP A 262 -3.71 -5.55 22.69
N ASP A 263 -2.98 -4.93 21.75
CA ASP A 263 -2.66 -3.50 21.78
C ASP A 263 -3.88 -2.69 21.33
N LYS A 264 -4.76 -2.38 22.29
CA LYS A 264 -6.03 -1.68 22.03
C LYS A 264 -5.86 -0.32 21.33
N PRO A 265 -4.95 0.57 21.76
CA PRO A 265 -4.69 1.81 21.03
C PRO A 265 -4.30 1.57 19.56
N LEU A 266 -3.37 0.65 19.31
CA LEU A 266 -2.86 0.39 17.97
C LEU A 266 -3.91 -0.26 17.07
N THR A 267 -4.62 -1.28 17.56
CA THR A 267 -5.72 -1.91 16.81
C THR A 267 -6.88 -0.94 16.55
N THR A 268 -7.16 -0.02 17.47
CA THR A 268 -8.14 1.06 17.26
C THR A 268 -7.70 2.01 16.15
N ARG A 269 -6.42 2.41 16.13
CA ARG A 269 -5.85 3.22 15.04
C ARG A 269 -6.00 2.54 13.68
N VAL A 270 -5.73 1.24 13.58
CA VAL A 270 -5.92 0.46 12.34
C VAL A 270 -7.39 0.37 11.94
N ARG A 271 -8.32 0.15 12.87
CA ARG A 271 -9.77 0.10 12.56
C ARG A 271 -10.29 1.44 12.04
N ILE A 272 -9.77 2.56 12.54
CA ILE A 272 -10.08 3.89 12.01
C ILE A 272 -9.50 4.05 10.60
N GLU A 273 -8.25 3.67 10.38
CA GLU A 273 -7.62 3.74 9.06
C GLU A 273 -8.36 2.85 8.04
N HIS A 274 -8.81 1.66 8.43
CA HIS A 274 -9.62 0.79 7.58
C HIS A 274 -10.90 1.49 7.14
N TYR A 275 -11.67 2.04 8.09
CA TYR A 275 -12.87 2.80 7.75
C TYR A 275 -12.56 4.00 6.85
N THR A 276 -11.53 4.79 7.16
CA THR A 276 -11.22 5.98 6.36
C THR A 276 -10.79 5.57 4.95
N GLN A 277 -10.00 4.51 4.76
CA GLN A 277 -9.63 3.99 3.44
C GLN A 277 -10.85 3.62 2.60
N LEU A 278 -11.90 3.04 3.19
CA LEU A 278 -13.16 2.77 2.48
C LEU A 278 -13.85 4.06 2.04
N VAL A 279 -13.85 5.12 2.86
CA VAL A 279 -14.34 6.44 2.46
C VAL A 279 -13.48 7.04 1.35
N ARG A 280 -12.16 6.87 1.40
CA ARG A 280 -11.25 7.27 0.33
C ARG A 280 -11.58 6.53 -0.98
N ALA A 281 -11.97 5.26 -0.90
CA ALA A 281 -12.40 4.47 -2.06
C ALA A 281 -13.74 4.95 -2.64
N GLU A 282 -14.73 5.29 -1.80
CA GLU A 282 -16.00 5.91 -2.24
C GLU A 282 -15.71 7.18 -3.07
N ALA A 283 -14.82 8.06 -2.57
CA ALA A 283 -14.41 9.27 -3.28
C ALA A 283 -13.59 8.98 -4.55
N HIS A 284 -12.69 7.99 -4.51
CA HIS A 284 -11.87 7.58 -5.66
C HIS A 284 -12.76 7.16 -6.83
N GLN A 285 -13.71 6.25 -6.58
CA GLN A 285 -14.65 5.79 -7.60
C GLN A 285 -15.52 6.94 -8.13
N ALA A 286 -16.08 7.77 -7.24
CA ALA A 286 -16.95 8.87 -7.63
C ALA A 286 -16.24 9.90 -8.50
N LEU A 287 -15.02 10.30 -8.12
CA LEU A 287 -14.20 11.26 -8.88
C LEU A 287 -13.89 10.72 -10.29
N ASN A 288 -13.51 9.45 -10.38
CA ASN A 288 -13.19 8.79 -11.66
C ASN A 288 -14.41 8.47 -12.51
N ALA A 289 -15.61 8.50 -11.93
CA ALA A 289 -16.89 8.46 -12.64
C ALA A 289 -17.38 9.86 -13.08
N GLY A 290 -16.60 10.92 -12.82
CA GLY A 290 -16.92 12.29 -13.23
C GLY A 290 -17.75 13.09 -12.21
N THR A 291 -17.89 12.60 -10.98
CA THR A 291 -18.53 13.37 -9.90
C THR A 291 -17.70 14.62 -9.59
N PRO A 292 -18.31 15.81 -9.42
CA PRO A 292 -17.59 17.01 -9.04
C PRO A 292 -16.81 16.87 -7.73
N ALA A 293 -15.59 17.40 -7.68
CA ALA A 293 -14.72 17.31 -6.50
C ALA A 293 -15.36 17.90 -5.23
N ILE A 294 -16.22 18.92 -5.37
CA ILE A 294 -16.93 19.52 -4.23
C ILE A 294 -17.94 18.56 -3.60
N ASP A 295 -18.64 17.75 -4.41
CA ASP A 295 -19.57 16.74 -3.91
C ASP A 295 -18.82 15.61 -3.19
N CYS A 296 -17.64 15.23 -3.71
CA CYS A 296 -16.75 14.29 -3.04
C CYS A 296 -16.22 14.85 -1.71
N ALA A 297 -15.85 16.13 -1.67
CA ALA A 297 -15.38 16.79 -0.45
C ALA A 297 -16.47 16.84 0.63
N ASP A 298 -17.69 17.21 0.25
CA ASP A 298 -18.86 17.24 1.15
C ASP A 298 -19.17 15.85 1.72
N HIS A 299 -19.06 14.81 0.89
CA HIS A 299 -19.17 13.44 1.33
C HIS A 299 -18.11 13.04 2.37
N ILE A 300 -16.86 13.38 2.10
CA ILE A 300 -15.75 13.08 3.00
C ILE A 300 -15.93 13.81 4.34
N ARG A 301 -16.30 15.09 4.34
CA ARG A 301 -16.58 15.86 5.58
C ARG A 301 -17.67 15.22 6.43
N ALA A 302 -18.73 14.72 5.79
CA ALA A 302 -19.82 14.05 6.49
C ALA A 302 -19.40 12.70 7.10
N ARG A 303 -18.42 12.02 6.50
CA ARG A 303 -17.92 10.71 6.93
C ARG A 303 -16.78 10.80 7.94
N VAL A 304 -15.91 11.81 7.81
CA VAL A 304 -14.65 11.95 8.55
C VAL A 304 -14.53 13.39 9.09
N PRO A 305 -15.21 13.71 10.21
CA PRO A 305 -15.41 15.09 10.65
C PRO A 305 -14.12 15.78 11.16
N TRP A 306 -13.02 15.06 11.35
CA TRP A 306 -11.73 15.59 11.79
C TRP A 306 -10.76 15.88 10.63
N TRP A 307 -11.12 15.58 9.38
CA TRP A 307 -10.32 15.99 8.23
C TRP A 307 -10.64 17.42 7.83
N ASN A 308 -9.61 18.23 7.67
CA ASN A 308 -9.73 19.61 7.22
C ASN A 308 -9.72 19.70 5.68
N ASP A 309 -10.04 20.89 5.17
CA ASP A 309 -10.14 21.14 3.73
C ASP A 309 -8.81 20.90 2.98
N ALA A 310 -7.67 21.17 3.60
CA ALA A 310 -6.36 20.92 2.99
C ALA A 310 -6.10 19.43 2.80
N THR A 311 -6.41 18.61 3.82
CA THR A 311 -6.31 17.14 3.73
C THR A 311 -7.26 16.59 2.67
N ILE A 312 -8.50 17.08 2.63
CA ILE A 312 -9.50 16.63 1.64
C ILE A 312 -9.07 17.04 0.22
N ALA A 313 -8.60 18.26 0.03
CA ALA A 313 -8.13 18.74 -1.27
C ALA A 313 -6.95 17.93 -1.80
N GLY A 314 -5.93 17.66 -0.96
CA GLY A 314 -4.79 16.83 -1.34
C GLY A 314 -5.23 15.42 -1.75
N LEU A 315 -6.08 14.79 -0.93
CA LEU A 315 -6.61 13.46 -1.21
C LEU A 315 -7.33 13.36 -2.57
N LEU A 316 -8.14 14.37 -2.90
CA LEU A 316 -8.90 14.41 -4.14
C LEU A 316 -7.99 14.68 -5.35
N ALA A 317 -6.96 15.54 -5.19
CA ALA A 317 -5.98 15.80 -6.23
C ALA A 317 -5.23 14.52 -6.63
N ASP A 318 -4.77 13.75 -5.63
CA ASP A 318 -4.03 12.50 -5.84
C ASP A 318 -4.85 11.44 -6.61
N ARG A 319 -6.15 11.37 -6.38
CA ARG A 319 -7.01 10.29 -6.91
C ARG A 319 -7.60 10.56 -8.30
N GLY A 320 -7.32 11.73 -8.86
CA GLY A 320 -7.89 12.19 -10.12
C GLY A 320 -7.00 11.90 -11.32
N ALA A 321 -6.12 12.85 -11.63
CA ALA A 321 -5.43 12.92 -12.93
C ALA A 321 -4.03 12.28 -12.94
N ASP A 322 -3.45 12.00 -11.78
CA ASP A 322 -2.13 11.39 -11.69
C ASP A 322 -2.19 9.89 -12.07
N PRO A 323 -1.52 9.44 -13.14
CA PRO A 323 -1.59 8.04 -13.57
C PRO A 323 -1.12 7.05 -12.50
N GLN A 324 -0.13 7.39 -11.68
CA GLN A 324 0.41 6.53 -10.63
C GLN A 324 -0.58 6.42 -9.48
N LEU A 325 -1.03 7.56 -8.95
CA LEU A 325 -1.86 7.60 -7.75
C LEU A 325 -3.29 7.11 -8.03
N ARG A 326 -3.80 7.32 -9.25
CA ARG A 326 -5.08 6.77 -9.71
C ARG A 326 -5.13 5.24 -9.66
N THR A 327 -3.99 4.56 -9.81
CA THR A 327 -3.93 3.11 -9.60
C THR A 327 -3.52 2.76 -8.17
N TYR A 328 -2.39 3.27 -7.70
CA TYR A 328 -1.75 2.84 -6.47
C TYR A 328 -2.61 3.12 -5.23
N MET A 329 -3.34 4.24 -5.21
CA MET A 329 -4.25 4.57 -4.09
C MET A 329 -5.42 3.59 -3.94
N TRP A 330 -5.68 2.71 -4.92
CA TRP A 330 -6.66 1.63 -4.80
C TRP A 330 -6.11 0.41 -4.05
N ALA A 331 -4.80 0.19 -4.05
CA ALA A 331 -4.16 -0.95 -3.37
C ALA A 331 -4.44 -0.93 -1.87
N TYR A 332 -4.38 0.25 -1.24
CA TYR A 332 -4.62 0.44 0.19
C TYR A 332 -6.00 -0.05 0.65
N PRO A 333 -7.15 0.50 0.17
CA PRO A 333 -8.45 0.02 0.62
C PRO A 333 -8.70 -1.43 0.20
N ALA A 334 -8.27 -1.85 -0.99
CA ALA A 334 -8.49 -3.22 -1.46
C ALA A 334 -7.73 -4.26 -0.62
N GLY A 335 -6.50 -3.95 -0.25
CA GLY A 335 -5.63 -4.80 0.54
C GLY A 335 -6.02 -4.80 2.02
N LEU A 336 -6.13 -3.61 2.64
CA LEU A 336 -6.43 -3.49 4.06
C LEU A 336 -7.76 -4.16 4.41
N ASP A 337 -8.79 -3.99 3.58
CA ASP A 337 -10.07 -4.65 3.79
C ASP A 337 -9.96 -6.18 3.82
N TRP A 338 -9.21 -6.73 2.87
CA TRP A 338 -9.02 -8.18 2.76
C TRP A 338 -8.19 -8.74 3.92
N PHE A 339 -7.09 -8.08 4.28
CA PHE A 339 -6.24 -8.53 5.40
C PHE A 339 -6.87 -8.25 6.78
N ALA A 340 -7.70 -7.23 6.92
CA ALA A 340 -8.50 -7.03 8.13
C ALA A 340 -9.54 -8.16 8.30
N ALA A 341 -10.12 -8.64 7.19
CA ALA A 341 -10.97 -9.84 7.23
C ALA A 341 -10.15 -11.11 7.54
N LEU A 342 -8.94 -11.22 7.02
CA LEU A 342 -8.03 -12.35 7.30
C LEU A 342 -7.69 -12.44 8.79
N ALA A 343 -7.50 -11.31 9.48
CA ALA A 343 -7.21 -11.29 10.92
C ALA A 343 -8.29 -11.96 11.79
N GLU A 344 -9.52 -12.08 11.27
CA GLU A 344 -10.65 -12.73 11.94
C GLU A 344 -10.91 -14.17 11.40
N ALA A 345 -10.05 -14.67 10.50
CA ALA A 345 -10.16 -15.99 9.90
C ALA A 345 -9.58 -17.11 10.80
N ASP A 346 -9.66 -18.36 10.32
CA ASP A 346 -9.04 -19.49 11.02
C ASP A 346 -7.50 -19.33 11.08
N ALA A 347 -6.92 -19.64 12.24
CA ALA A 347 -5.48 -19.46 12.49
C ALA A 347 -4.58 -20.22 11.50
N ARG A 348 -5.05 -21.33 10.91
CA ARG A 348 -4.33 -22.03 9.85
C ARG A 348 -4.26 -21.20 8.58
N VAL A 349 -5.38 -20.60 8.16
CA VAL A 349 -5.47 -19.76 6.95
C VAL A 349 -4.57 -18.53 7.12
N ILE A 350 -4.63 -17.88 8.28
CA ILE A 350 -3.76 -16.74 8.61
C ILE A 350 -2.30 -17.11 8.39
N ARG A 351 -1.82 -18.20 9.01
CA ARG A 351 -0.43 -18.65 8.89
C ARG A 351 -0.05 -19.03 7.46
N GLU A 352 -0.91 -19.73 6.73
CA GLU A 352 -0.65 -20.12 5.33
C GLU A 352 -0.48 -18.87 4.43
N VAL A 353 -1.36 -17.87 4.59
CA VAL A 353 -1.29 -16.61 3.83
C VAL A 353 -0.06 -15.78 4.22
N LEU A 354 0.21 -15.58 5.52
CA LEU A 354 1.35 -14.79 5.98
C LEU A 354 2.69 -15.40 5.53
N HIS A 355 2.82 -16.72 5.63
CA HIS A 355 4.01 -17.42 5.17
C HIS A 355 4.20 -17.31 3.66
N ALA A 356 3.12 -17.42 2.87
CA ALA A 356 3.19 -17.25 1.43
C ALA A 356 3.57 -15.82 1.03
N ALA A 357 3.01 -14.80 1.72
CA ALA A 357 3.26 -13.39 1.44
C ALA A 357 4.71 -12.95 1.69
N TYR A 358 5.43 -13.61 2.60
CA TYR A 358 6.87 -13.35 2.82
C TYR A 358 7.77 -14.21 1.93
N ARG A 359 7.19 -15.20 1.23
CA ARG A 359 7.92 -16.09 0.33
C ARG A 359 7.83 -15.64 -1.14
N ASP A 360 6.70 -15.07 -1.55
CA ASP A 360 6.40 -14.66 -2.93
C ASP A 360 5.67 -13.31 -2.98
N PRO A 361 5.86 -12.49 -4.03
CA PRO A 361 5.08 -11.27 -4.26
C PRO A 361 3.70 -11.64 -4.83
N LEU A 362 2.78 -12.08 -3.96
CA LEU A 362 1.48 -12.60 -4.37
C LEU A 362 0.61 -11.54 -5.04
N THR A 363 -0.06 -11.94 -6.12
CA THR A 363 -1.13 -11.19 -6.78
C THR A 363 -2.47 -11.39 -6.06
N PRO A 364 -3.49 -10.54 -6.31
CA PRO A 364 -4.83 -10.76 -5.75
C PRO A 364 -5.45 -12.11 -6.11
N ALA A 365 -5.17 -12.64 -7.30
CA ALA A 365 -5.67 -13.96 -7.69
C ALA A 365 -5.05 -15.06 -6.81
N GLU A 366 -3.74 -14.99 -6.55
CA GLU A 366 -3.04 -15.95 -5.70
C GLU A 366 -3.46 -15.82 -4.22
N LEU A 367 -3.74 -14.61 -3.73
CA LEU A 367 -4.34 -14.41 -2.41
C LEU A 367 -5.72 -15.08 -2.30
N ALA A 368 -6.56 -14.93 -3.33
CA ALA A 368 -7.87 -15.58 -3.39
C ALA A 368 -7.77 -17.11 -3.47
N ASP A 369 -6.74 -17.64 -4.13
CA ASP A 369 -6.48 -19.09 -4.19
C ASP A 369 -6.04 -19.64 -2.82
N LEU A 370 -5.29 -18.87 -2.03
CA LEU A 370 -4.89 -19.24 -0.66
C LEU A 370 -6.06 -19.20 0.33
N TRP A 371 -7.05 -18.32 0.12
CA TRP A 371 -8.26 -18.27 0.92
C TRP A 371 -9.53 -18.12 0.06
N PRO A 372 -10.02 -19.22 -0.55
CA PRO A 372 -11.18 -19.17 -1.47
C PRO A 372 -12.49 -18.72 -0.82
N ALA A 373 -12.59 -18.84 0.50
CA ALA A 373 -13.74 -18.37 1.28
C ALA A 373 -13.61 -16.91 1.73
N GLY A 374 -12.48 -16.25 1.44
CA GLY A 374 -12.24 -14.86 1.76
C GLY A 374 -13.12 -13.90 0.95
N PRO A 375 -13.21 -12.63 1.37
CA PRO A 375 -13.98 -11.64 0.63
C PRO A 375 -13.33 -11.35 -0.74
N PRO A 376 -14.11 -10.86 -1.72
CA PRO A 376 -13.56 -10.41 -2.98
C PRO A 376 -12.65 -9.19 -2.78
N ILE A 377 -11.42 -9.27 -3.30
CA ILE A 377 -10.45 -8.18 -3.23
C ILE A 377 -10.92 -6.99 -4.08
N GLY A 378 -10.95 -5.80 -3.47
CA GLY A 378 -11.51 -4.59 -4.08
C GLY A 378 -13.04 -4.43 -3.90
N GLY A 379 -13.62 -5.26 -3.03
CA GLY A 379 -15.02 -5.19 -2.60
C GLY A 379 -16.00 -5.97 -3.48
N PRO A 380 -17.18 -6.34 -2.94
CA PRO A 380 -18.18 -7.13 -3.67
C PRO A 380 -18.95 -6.33 -4.72
N GLY A 381 -18.74 -5.01 -4.78
CA GLY A 381 -19.46 -4.10 -5.66
C GLY A 381 -20.75 -3.56 -5.06
N GLY A 382 -21.16 -2.40 -5.56
CA GLY A 382 -22.39 -1.72 -5.18
C GLY A 382 -22.44 -0.30 -5.76
N PRO A 383 -23.63 0.32 -5.84
CA PRO A 383 -23.71 1.72 -6.26
C PRO A 383 -23.06 2.62 -5.22
N VAL A 384 -22.07 3.42 -5.63
CA VAL A 384 -21.52 4.49 -4.78
C VAL A 384 -22.59 5.54 -4.55
N ARG A 385 -22.97 5.76 -3.29
CA ARG A 385 -23.95 6.78 -2.90
C ARG A 385 -23.29 7.79 -1.99
N LEU A 386 -22.89 8.92 -2.57
CA LEU A 386 -22.31 10.01 -1.80
C LEU A 386 -23.36 10.61 -0.86
N ARG A 387 -23.00 10.65 0.43
CA ARG A 387 -23.74 11.38 1.46
C ARG A 387 -23.49 12.87 1.35
N LYS A 388 -24.52 13.69 1.55
CA LYS A 388 -24.36 15.13 1.74
C LYS A 388 -24.30 15.44 3.24
N PRO A 389 -23.55 16.46 3.68
CA PRO A 389 -23.62 16.94 5.04
C PRO A 389 -25.05 17.41 5.37
N PRO A 390 -25.48 17.33 6.64
CA PRO A 390 -26.74 17.93 7.05
C PRO A 390 -26.73 19.42 6.68
N VAL A 391 -27.78 19.88 6.01
CA VAL A 391 -27.97 21.30 5.71
C VAL A 391 -28.18 22.01 7.05
N SER A 392 -27.20 22.84 7.44
CA SER A 392 -27.23 23.64 8.67
C SER A 392 -28.25 24.77 8.59
#